data_AF-A0A1M2YUF7-F1
#
_entry.id   AF-A0A1M2YUF7-F1
#
_cell.length_a   1.000
_cell.length_b   1.000
_cell.length_c   1.000
_cell.angle_alpha   90.00
_cell.angle_beta   90.00
_cell.angle_gamma   90.00
#
_symmetry.space_group_name_H-M   'P 1'
#
loop_
_entity.id
_entity.type
_entity.pdbx_description
1 polymer ?
#
loop_
_entity_poly.entity_id
_entity_poly.type
_entity_poly.pdbx_seq_one_letter_code
_entity_poly.pdbx_strand_id
1 'polypeptide(L)'
;MNPVRSAALPLTMMAAGLLFASLGSGSKALADPAGDTTDPVTGYQCVSQGCMTVRLPNADCICVKQNPGAEDVRKIVLACSTKQDGHWVACPVKPRYGISER
;
A
#
# COMPACT_ATOMS: atom_id res chain seq x y z
N MET A 1 1.83 -61.35 47.17
CA MET A 1 2.91 -60.96 46.23
C MET A 1 2.36 -59.80 45.41
N ASN A 2 2.81 -58.58 45.71
CA ASN A 2 2.25 -57.33 45.17
C ASN A 2 2.69 -57.07 43.73
N PRO A 3 1.83 -56.46 42.90
CA PRO A 3 2.29 -55.48 41.93
C PRO A 3 1.78 -54.07 42.27
N VAL A 4 2.73 -53.16 42.17
CA VAL A 4 2.67 -51.71 42.34
C VAL A 4 1.58 -51.11 41.44
N ARG A 5 0.69 -50.30 42.00
CA ARG A 5 -0.20 -49.43 41.22
C ARG A 5 -0.24 -48.03 41.81
N SER A 6 0.29 -47.13 40.99
CA SER A 6 0.04 -45.70 40.86
C SER A 6 -1.21 -45.17 41.55
N ALA A 7 -1.05 -44.05 42.24
CA ALA A 7 -2.11 -43.05 42.41
C ALA A 7 -1.47 -41.68 42.59
N ALA A 8 -1.24 -40.98 41.48
CA ALA A 8 -0.98 -39.54 41.47
C ALA A 8 -2.29 -38.85 41.87
N LEU A 9 -2.24 -38.01 42.91
CA LEU A 9 -3.38 -37.18 43.28
C LEU A 9 -3.41 -35.86 42.48
N PRO A 10 -4.62 -35.37 42.15
CA PRO A 10 -4.83 -34.26 41.24
C PRO A 10 -4.96 -32.92 41.99
N LEU A 11 -4.67 -31.82 41.30
CA LEU A 11 -5.28 -30.53 41.62
C LEU A 11 -5.70 -29.85 40.33
N THR A 12 -7.00 -29.96 40.08
CA THR A 12 -7.81 -29.21 39.14
C THR A 12 -7.92 -27.76 39.60
N MET A 13 -7.61 -26.81 38.71
CA MET A 13 -8.14 -25.46 38.82
C MET A 13 -8.83 -25.07 37.50
N MET A 14 -10.15 -24.93 37.63
CA MET A 14 -11.10 -24.14 36.84
C MET A 14 -10.49 -22.81 36.34
N ALA A 15 -10.96 -22.12 35.30
CA ALA A 15 -12.06 -22.24 34.36
C ALA A 15 -11.93 -21.10 33.32
N ALA A 16 -12.74 -21.20 32.27
CA ALA A 16 -13.47 -20.11 31.61
C ALA A 16 -12.79 -19.23 30.55
N GLY A 17 -13.57 -19.03 29.48
CA GLY A 17 -13.57 -17.83 28.65
C GLY A 17 -12.80 -17.99 27.36
N LEU A 18 -13.42 -18.48 26.27
CA LEU A 18 -14.03 -17.61 25.26
C LEU A 18 -13.13 -16.43 24.91
N LEU A 19 -12.56 -16.44 23.70
CA LEU A 19 -12.80 -15.44 22.67
C LEU A 19 -12.05 -15.86 21.40
N PHE A 20 -12.81 -16.27 20.40
CA PHE A 20 -12.41 -16.23 19.00
C PHE A 20 -12.11 -14.76 18.67
N ALA A 21 -10.86 -14.34 18.82
CA ALA A 21 -10.38 -13.12 18.21
C ALA A 21 -10.02 -13.46 16.76
N SER A 22 -11.02 -13.30 15.90
CA SER A 22 -10.84 -13.06 14.48
C SER A 22 -9.64 -12.12 14.30
N LEU A 23 -8.56 -12.63 13.69
CA LEU A 23 -7.55 -11.81 13.05
C LEU A 23 -8.24 -11.11 11.88
N GLY A 24 -9.00 -10.07 12.20
CA GLY A 24 -9.42 -9.10 11.23
C GLY A 24 -8.14 -8.60 10.58
N SER A 25 -8.08 -8.73 9.26
CA SER A 25 -7.18 -7.98 8.40
C SER A 25 -7.47 -6.51 8.60
N GLY A 26 -6.99 -5.96 9.72
CA GLY A 26 -6.83 -4.55 9.90
C GLY A 26 -5.74 -4.16 8.94
N SER A 27 -6.12 -3.83 7.71
CA SER A 27 -5.35 -2.96 6.85
C SER A 27 -5.05 -1.73 7.69
N LYS A 28 -3.90 -1.74 8.35
CA LYS A 28 -3.31 -0.55 8.93
C LYS A 28 -3.06 0.32 7.70
N ALA A 29 -4.02 1.19 7.39
CA ALA A 29 -3.71 2.42 6.72
C ALA A 29 -2.68 3.08 7.65
N LEU A 30 -1.41 2.78 7.40
CA LEU A 30 -0.30 3.56 7.86
C LEU A 30 -0.63 4.95 7.35
N ALA A 31 -1.15 5.79 8.25
CA ALA A 31 -1.07 7.22 8.09
C ALA A 31 0.42 7.50 7.97
N ASP A 32 0.89 7.58 6.72
CA ASP A 32 2.29 7.81 6.39
C ASP A 32 2.67 9.20 6.93
N PRO A 33 3.74 9.31 7.72
CA PRO A 33 4.06 10.51 8.45
C PRO A 33 4.56 11.59 7.48
N ALA A 34 3.67 12.47 7.03
CA ALA A 34 3.99 13.78 6.45
C ALA A 34 5.19 13.82 5.48
N GLY A 35 5.29 12.85 4.57
CA GLY A 35 5.99 13.05 3.30
C GLY A 35 5.10 13.92 2.42
N ASP A 36 5.66 14.88 1.70
CA ASP A 36 4.90 15.79 0.82
C ASP A 36 3.83 14.99 0.07
N THR A 37 2.55 15.32 0.32
CA THR A 37 1.42 14.65 -0.32
C THR A 37 1.36 14.92 -1.82
N THR A 38 2.26 15.77 -2.29
CA THR A 38 2.29 16.35 -3.61
C THR A 38 3.73 16.42 -4.08
N ASP A 39 3.94 16.03 -5.33
CA ASP A 39 5.23 16.03 -5.95
C ASP A 39 5.71 17.47 -6.17
N PRO A 40 6.90 17.87 -5.66
CA PRO A 40 7.34 19.26 -5.72
C PRO A 40 7.60 19.77 -7.15
N VAL A 41 7.82 18.86 -8.11
CA VAL A 41 8.13 19.21 -9.50
C VAL A 41 6.87 19.36 -10.34
N THR A 42 5.94 18.40 -10.24
CA THR A 42 4.73 18.36 -11.07
C THR A 42 3.48 18.91 -10.39
N GLY A 43 3.49 19.01 -9.06
CA GLY A 43 2.30 19.35 -8.27
C GLY A 43 1.26 18.23 -8.20
N TYR A 44 1.58 17.01 -8.63
CA TYR A 44 0.67 15.87 -8.62
C TYR A 44 0.69 15.13 -7.28
N GLN A 45 -0.42 14.48 -6.92
CA GLN A 45 -0.49 13.77 -5.63
C GLN A 45 0.47 12.58 -5.60
N CYS A 46 1.26 12.45 -4.55
CA CYS A 46 2.15 11.32 -4.35
C CYS A 46 1.36 10.11 -3.84
N VAL A 47 1.53 8.97 -4.51
CA VAL A 47 0.93 7.69 -4.08
C VAL A 47 1.97 6.70 -3.56
N SER A 48 3.26 7.04 -3.69
CA SER A 48 4.37 6.32 -3.09
C SER A 48 5.22 7.26 -2.24
N GLN A 49 5.95 6.69 -1.27
CA GLN A 49 7.02 7.41 -0.61
C GLN A 49 8.03 7.94 -1.65
N GLY A 50 8.52 9.17 -1.42
CA GLY A 50 9.43 9.84 -2.34
C GLY A 50 8.81 10.26 -3.68
N CYS A 51 7.49 10.18 -3.88
CA CYS A 51 6.80 10.69 -5.07
C CYS A 51 7.27 10.11 -6.42
N MET A 52 7.84 8.90 -6.40
CA MET A 52 8.20 8.15 -7.62
C MET A 52 6.96 7.80 -8.44
N THR A 53 5.84 7.58 -7.74
CA THR A 53 4.55 7.33 -8.34
C THR A 53 3.58 8.43 -7.93
N VAL A 54 2.88 9.00 -8.91
CA VAL A 54 1.95 10.12 -8.75
C VAL A 54 0.60 9.83 -9.38
N ARG A 55 -0.45 10.52 -8.91
CA ARG A 55 -1.81 10.45 -9.45
C ARG A 55 -2.15 11.72 -10.23
N LEU A 56 -2.74 11.56 -11.41
CA LEU A 56 -3.19 12.71 -12.22
C LEU A 56 -4.37 13.43 -11.56
N PRO A 57 -4.41 14.78 -11.59
CA PRO A 57 -5.42 15.55 -10.87
C PRO A 57 -6.85 15.50 -11.46
N ASN A 58 -7.07 14.88 -12.62
CA ASN A 58 -8.39 14.83 -13.27
C ASN A 58 -8.69 13.49 -13.95
N ALA A 59 -7.94 12.44 -13.59
CA ALA A 59 -8.17 11.10 -14.11
C ALA A 59 -7.71 10.07 -13.06
N ASP A 60 -8.35 8.90 -13.02
CA ASP A 60 -7.88 7.78 -12.20
C ASP A 60 -6.69 7.07 -12.87
N CYS A 61 -5.66 7.86 -13.18
CA CYS A 61 -4.42 7.39 -13.74
C CYS A 61 -3.30 7.52 -12.73
N ILE A 62 -2.49 6.49 -12.68
CA ILE A 62 -1.27 6.42 -11.89
C ILE A 62 -0.09 6.52 -12.86
N CYS A 63 0.86 7.38 -12.55
CA CYS A 63 2.06 7.57 -13.35
C CYS A 63 3.31 7.29 -12.54
N VAL A 64 4.22 6.55 -13.15
CA VAL A 64 5.56 6.33 -12.62
C VAL A 64 6.51 7.33 -13.28
N LYS A 65 7.29 8.02 -12.46
CA LYS A 65 8.41 8.84 -12.91
C LYS A 65 9.54 7.95 -13.40
N GLN A 66 9.87 8.06 -14.69
CA GLN A 66 10.99 7.31 -15.26
C GLN A 66 12.34 7.97 -14.97
N ASN A 67 12.33 9.26 -14.60
CA ASN A 67 13.51 10.05 -14.28
C ASN A 67 13.32 10.85 -12.98
N PRO A 68 13.33 10.19 -11.81
CA PRO A 68 12.94 10.81 -10.54
C PRO A 68 13.84 11.97 -10.08
N GLY A 69 15.08 12.07 -10.58
CA GLY A 69 15.98 13.19 -10.30
C GLY A 69 15.73 14.45 -11.14
N ALA A 70 14.72 14.47 -12.01
CA ALA A 70 14.40 15.65 -12.79
C ALA A 70 13.69 16.70 -11.90
N GLU A 71 14.33 17.85 -11.73
CA GLU A 71 13.80 18.99 -10.95
C GLU A 71 13.02 19.99 -11.83
N ASP A 72 13.15 19.88 -13.16
CA ASP A 72 12.43 20.69 -14.13
C ASP A 72 11.22 19.91 -14.68
N VAL A 73 10.03 20.47 -14.45
CA VAL A 73 8.73 19.94 -14.90
C VAL A 73 8.65 19.69 -16.41
N ARG A 74 9.46 20.39 -17.22
CA ARG A 74 9.53 20.20 -18.67
C ARG A 74 10.35 18.98 -19.09
N LYS A 75 11.19 18.48 -18.20
CA LYS A 75 12.10 17.34 -18.43
C LYS A 75 11.61 16.05 -17.78
N ILE A 76 10.62 16.12 -16.91
CA ILE A 76 9.98 14.95 -16.30
C ILE A 76 9.45 14.00 -17.40
N VAL A 77 9.62 12.70 -17.20
CA VAL A 77 9.08 11.64 -18.03
C VAL A 77 8.14 10.80 -17.18
N LEU A 78 6.89 10.69 -17.63
CA LEU A 78 5.84 9.96 -16.93
C LEU A 78 5.33 8.82 -17.81
N ALA A 79 5.36 7.61 -17.27
CA ALA A 79 4.66 6.46 -17.84
C ALA A 79 3.34 6.27 -17.08
N CYS A 80 2.22 6.46 -17.76
CA CYS A 80 0.91 6.59 -17.15
C CYS A 80 -0.05 5.48 -17.56
N SER A 81 -0.65 4.83 -16.57
CA SER A 81 -1.63 3.77 -16.78
C SER A 81 -2.86 3.94 -15.90
N THR A 82 -3.94 3.27 -16.27
CA THR A 82 -5.17 3.17 -15.48
C THR A 82 -5.69 1.74 -15.56
N LYS A 83 -6.59 1.38 -14.64
CA LYS A 83 -7.19 0.05 -14.60
C LYS A 83 -8.59 0.12 -15.21
N GLN A 84 -8.80 -0.54 -16.34
CA GLN A 84 -10.09 -0.68 -17.01
C GLN A 84 -10.46 -2.16 -17.06
N ASP A 85 -11.64 -2.52 -16.57
CA ASP A 85 -12.14 -3.91 -16.53
C ASP A 85 -11.15 -4.91 -15.91
N GLY A 86 -10.37 -4.46 -14.92
CA GLY A 86 -9.36 -5.29 -14.25
C GLY A 86 -7.98 -5.30 -14.93
N HIS A 87 -7.86 -4.75 -16.14
CA HIS A 87 -6.64 -4.72 -16.93
C HIS A 87 -5.93 -3.35 -16.85
N TRP A 88 -4.59 -3.37 -16.79
CA TRP A 88 -3.80 -2.15 -16.91
C TRP A 88 -3.73 -1.73 -18.38
N VAL A 89 -4.18 -0.52 -18.66
CA VAL A 89 -4.16 0.09 -20.01
C VAL A 89 -3.51 1.46 -19.96
N ALA A 90 -3.13 1.98 -21.12
CA ALA A 90 -2.59 3.33 -21.23
C ALA A 90 -3.61 4.36 -20.71
N CYS A 91 -3.12 5.37 -19.99
CA CYS A 91 -4.00 6.44 -19.53
C CYS A 91 -4.61 7.18 -20.74
N PRO A 92 -5.94 7.36 -20.81
CA PRO A 92 -6.59 8.02 -21.94
C PRO A 92 -6.33 9.52 -21.98
N VAL A 93 -5.90 10.11 -20.86
CA VAL A 93 -5.52 11.52 -20.77
C VAL A 93 -4.01 11.68 -20.76
N LYS A 94 -3.53 12.71 -21.45
CA LYS A 94 -2.11 13.09 -21.40
C LYS A 94 -1.84 13.93 -20.14
N PRO A 95 -0.76 13.67 -19.39
CA PRO A 95 -0.32 14.57 -18.33
C PRO A 95 -0.12 16.00 -18.85
N ARG A 96 -0.43 16.99 -18.01
CA ARG A 96 -0.20 18.41 -18.33
C ARG A 96 1.29 18.74 -18.45
N TYR A 97 2.12 17.98 -17.76
CA TYR A 97 3.54 18.18 -17.59
C TYR A 97 4.30 16.89 -17.86
N GLY A 98 5.55 17.06 -18.31
CA GLY A 98 6.42 15.96 -18.69
C GLY A 98 6.13 15.38 -20.08
N ILE A 99 7.08 14.58 -20.55
CA ILE A 99 6.97 13.79 -21.77
C ILE A 99 6.25 12.48 -21.36
N SER A 100 5.09 12.24 -21.96
CA SER A 100 4.39 10.96 -21.79
C SER A 100 5.00 9.97 -22.76
N GLU A 101 5.79 9.02 -22.26
CA GLU A 101 6.19 7.85 -23.04
C GLU A 101 5.06 6.82 -22.94
N ARG A 102 4.49 6.48 -24.09
CA ARG A 102 3.40 5.50 -24.24
C ARG A 102 3.98 4.14 -24.59
#